data_AF-A0A2H0EBU4-F1
#
_entry.id   AF-A0A2H0EBU4-F1
#
_cell.length_a   1.000
_cell.length_b   1.000
_cell.length_c   1.000
_cell.angle_alpha   90.00
_cell.angle_beta   90.00
_cell.angle_gamma   90.00
#
_symmetry.space_group_name_H-M   'P 1'
#
loop_
_entity.id
_entity.type
_entity.pdbx_description
1 polymer ?
#
loop_
_entity_poly.entity_id
_entity_poly.type
_entity_poly.pdbx_seq_one_letter_code
_entity_poly.pdbx_strand_id
1 'polypeptide(L)' 'MFEFKIKNSYKKARSGFFNTPHGKLETPNLAIVATHGKIKLLNKTEHLRANPDLIIANTF' A
#
# COMPACT_ATOMS: atom_id res chain seq x y z
N MET A 1 -10.40 0.05 12.94
CA MET A 1 -10.37 1.53 12.94
C MET A 1 -9.29 2.00 11.99
N PHE A 2 -9.52 3.08 11.25
CA PHE A 2 -8.52 3.71 10.39
C PHE A 2 -8.01 4.98 11.09
N GLU A 3 -6.70 5.17 11.14
CA GLU A 3 -6.07 6.38 11.69
C GLU A 3 -4.90 6.81 10.80
N PHE A 4 -4.77 8.10 10.51
CA PHE A 4 -3.62 8.67 9.82
C PHE A 4 -2.80 9.56 10.76
N LYS A 5 -1.49 9.34 10.82
CA LYS A 5 -0.55 10.15 11.60
C LYS A 5 0.60 10.64 10.72
N ILE A 6 0.90 11.94 10.79
CA ILE A 6 2.10 12.53 10.17
C ILE A 6 3.28 12.35 11.14
N LYS A 7 4.38 11.78 10.65
CA LYS A 7 5.61 11.55 11.40
C LYS A 7 6.62 12.68 11.20
N ASN A 8 6.78 13.17 9.97
CA ASN A 8 7.69 14.26 9.64
C ASN A 8 7.17 15.07 8.44
N SER A 9 7.67 16.30 8.27
CA SER A 9 7.32 17.16 7.15
C SER A 9 8.52 17.95 6.64
N TYR A 10 8.51 18.25 5.34
CA TYR A 10 9.46 19.16 4.71
C TYR A 10 8.74 19.96 3.63
N LYS A 11 8.59 21.27 3.83
CA LYS A 11 7.74 22.13 3.00
C LYS A 11 6.31 21.53 2.91
N LYS A 12 5.86 21.16 1.71
CA LYS A 12 4.55 20.52 1.47
C LYS A 12 4.60 18.99 1.54
N ALA A 13 5.79 18.39 1.57
CA ALA A 13 5.94 16.94 1.65
C ALA A 13 5.71 16.45 3.10
N ARG A 14 5.11 15.27 3.23
CA ARG A 14 4.79 14.67 4.54
C ARG A 14 5.14 13.19 4.47
N SER A 15 5.81 12.69 5.51
CA SER A 15 5.91 11.26 5.77
C SER A 15 5.10 10.93 7.02
N GLY A 16 4.54 9.73 7.06
CA GLY A 16 3.60 9.34 8.10
C GLY A 16 3.11 7.93 7.89
N PHE A 17 2.05 7.53 8.56
CA PHE A 17 1.52 6.18 8.41
C PHE A 17 0.01 6.12 8.62
N PHE A 18 -0.63 5.14 7.97
CA PHE A 18 -1.97 4.70 8.27
C PHE A 18 -1.92 3.50 9.22
N ASN A 19 -2.64 3.55 10.33
CA ASN A 19 -2.98 2.34 11.08
C ASN A 19 -4.29 1.79 10.53
N THR A 20 -4.24 0.58 9.99
CA THR A 20 -5.41 -0.14 9.48
C THR A 20 -5.63 -1.43 10.27
N PRO A 21 -6.82 -2.05 10.19
CA PRO A 21 -7.03 -3.38 10.75
C PRO A 21 -6.09 -4.47 10.20
N HIS A 22 -5.50 -4.25 9.02
CA HIS A 22 -4.64 -5.21 8.32
C HIS A 22 -3.15 -4.92 8.50
N GLY A 23 -2.80 -3.91 9.30
CA GLY A 23 -1.42 -3.51 9.55
C GLY A 23 -1.17 -2.02 9.34
N LYS A 24 0.08 -1.63 9.56
CA LYS A 24 0.56 -0.25 9.43
C LYS A 24 1.09 -0.01 8.01
N LEU A 25 0.64 1.06 7.36
CA LEU A 25 1.10 1.47 6.03
C LEU A 25 1.90 2.77 6.11
N GLU A 26 3.17 2.76 5.72
CA GLU A 26 3.99 3.99 5.66
C GLU A 26 3.63 4.85 4.44
N THR A 27 3.75 6.17 4.56
CA THR A 27 3.48 7.16 3.52
C THR A 27 4.69 8.10 3.35
N PRO A 28 5.01 8.55 2.11
CA PRO A 28 4.33 8.24 0.85
C PRO A 28 4.48 6.77 0.45
N ASN A 29 3.47 6.19 -0.19
CA ASN A 29 3.44 4.79 -0.59
C ASN A 29 3.14 4.65 -2.09
N LEU A 30 3.58 3.54 -2.69
CA LEU A 30 3.25 3.16 -4.05
C LEU A 30 2.23 2.02 -4.04
N ALA A 31 0.99 2.32 -4.40
CA ALA A 31 -0.06 1.31 -4.53
C ALA A 31 0.07 0.56 -5.87
N ILE A 32 0.07 -0.78 -5.83
CA ILE A 32 0.10 -1.62 -7.03
C ILE A 32 -1.33 -2.02 -7.41
N VAL A 33 -1.69 -1.90 -8.68
CA VAL A 33 -3.04 -2.24 -9.15
C VAL A 33 -3.15 -3.73 -9.43
N ALA A 34 -4.18 -4.36 -8.83
CA ALA A 34 -4.59 -5.73 -9.09
C ALA A 34 -5.96 -5.74 -9.79
N THR A 35 -5.99 -6.12 -11.06
CA THR A 35 -7.24 -6.26 -11.82
C THR A 35 -7.68 -7.72 -11.82
N HIS A 36 -8.96 -7.98 -11.56
CA HIS A 36 -9.51 -9.35 -11.39
C HIS A 36 -8.78 -10.13 -10.27
N GLY A 37 -8.55 -9.49 -9.13
CA GLY A 37 -8.01 -10.14 -7.93
C GLY A 37 -6.53 -10.53 -7.99
N LYS A 38 -5.78 -10.11 -9.02
CA LYS A 38 -4.34 -10.42 -9.13
C LYS A 38 -3.53 -9.26 -9.74
N ILE A 39 -2.28 -9.16 -9.31
CA ILE A 39 -1.27 -8.36 -10.04
C ILE A 39 -0.90 -9.16 -11.29
N LYS A 40 -1.10 -8.57 -12.47
CA LYS A 40 -0.83 -9.26 -13.74
C LYS A 40 0.66 -9.59 -13.88
N LEU A 41 0.95 -10.70 -14.55
CA LEU A 41 2.30 -11.22 -14.82
C LEU A 41 3.13 -11.67 -13.61
N LEU A 42 2.64 -11.53 -12.38
CA LEU A 42 3.28 -12.12 -11.20
C LEU A 42 2.69 -13.49 -10.89
N ASN A 43 3.54 -14.50 -10.77
CA ASN A 43 3.17 -15.76 -10.15
C ASN A 43 3.16 -15.65 -8.61
N LYS A 44 2.71 -16.69 -7.90
CA LYS A 44 2.58 -16.68 -6.43
C LYS A 44 3.91 -16.38 -5.74
N THR A 45 5.01 -16.95 -6.22
CA THR A 45 6.35 -16.77 -5.63
C THR A 45 6.85 -15.35 -5.84
N GLU A 46 6.67 -14.80 -7.04
CA GLU A 46 7.04 -13.42 -7.36
C GLU A 46 6.20 -12.41 -6.59
N HIS A 47 4.90 -12.66 -6.44
CA HIS A 47 4.02 -11.84 -5.61
C HIS A 47 4.50 -11.77 -4.16
N LEU A 48 4.83 -12.93 -3.58
CA LEU A 48 5.36 -12.99 -2.21
C LEU A 48 6.72 -12.29 -2.08
N ARG A 49 7.60 -12.38 -3.09
CA ARG A 49 8.89 -11.67 -3.10
C ARG A 49 8.72 -10.16 -3.26
N ALA A 50 7.79 -9.73 -4.12
CA ALA A 50 7.52 -8.31 -4.34
C ALA A 50 6.97 -7.64 -3.08
N ASN A 51 6.28 -8.40 -2.22
CA ASN A 51 5.76 -7.99 -0.91
C ASN A 51 5.18 -6.56 -0.92
N PRO A 52 4.18 -6.28 -1.77
CA PRO A 52 3.64 -4.93 -1.91
C PRO A 52 2.95 -4.50 -0.62
N ASP A 53 3.32 -3.34 -0.10
CA ASP A 53 2.71 -2.77 1.12
C ASP A 53 1.22 -2.42 0.93
N LEU A 54 0.84 -1.99 -0.28
CA LEU A 54 -0.54 -1.63 -0.63
C LEU A 54 -0.89 -2.11 -2.04
N ILE A 55 -2.05 -2.75 -2.17
CA ILE A 55 -2.64 -3.16 -3.44
C ILE A 55 -4.01 -2.50 -3.60
N ILE A 56 -4.29 -1.96 -4.79
CA ILE A 56 -5.64 -1.51 -5.18
C ILE A 56 -6.28 -2.62 -6.02
N ALA A 57 -7.33 -3.24 -5.48
CA ALA A 57 -8.13 -4.22 -6.21
C ALA A 57 -9.31 -3.52 -6.91
N ASN A 58 -9.42 -3.67 -8.22
CA ASN A 58 -10.57 -3.13 -8.97
C ASN A 58 -11.83 -3.96 -8.66
N THR A 59 -12.98 -3.28 -8.56
CA THR A 59 -14.28 -3.88 -8.20
C THR A 59 -15.33 -3.80 -9.32
N PHE A 60 -14.92 -3.55 -10.57
CA PHE A 60 -15.84 -3.44 -11.73
C PHE A 60 -16.67 -4.72 -11.92
#